data_AF-K1SWU2-F1
#
_entry.id   AF-K1SWU2-F1
#
_cell.length_a   1.000
_cell.length_b   1.000
_cell.length_c   1.000
_cell.angle_alpha   90.00
_cell.angle_beta   90.00
_cell.angle_gamma   90.00
#
_symmetry.space_group_name_H-M   'P 1'
#
loop_
_entity.id
_entity.type
_entity.pdbx_description
1 polymer ?
#
loop_
_entity_poly.entity_id
_entity_poly.type
_entity_poly.pdbx_seq_one_letter_code
_entity_poly.pdbx_strand_id
1 'polypeptide(L)' 'DFVKKSSFIYYTRDALGKVQSRIADFAEHEGLHAHAKSVTIRFENQ' A
#
# COMPACT_ATOMS: atom_id res chain seq x y z
N ASP A 1 -27.52 -18.25 -9.16
CA ASP A 1 -26.60 -18.23 -8.01
C ASP A 1 -26.40 -16.79 -7.57
N PHE A 2 -26.41 -16.49 -6.26
CA PHE A 2 -26.45 -15.10 -5.71
C PHE A 2 -25.31 -14.86 -4.72
N VAL A 3 -24.06 -15.10 -5.15
CA VAL A 3 -22.87 -14.98 -4.30
C VAL A 3 -22.08 -13.72 -4.65
N LYS A 4 -21.69 -12.94 -3.63
CA LYS A 4 -20.73 -11.84 -3.75
C LYS A 4 -19.34 -12.34 -3.37
N LYS A 5 -18.34 -12.03 -4.19
CA LYS A 5 -16.93 -12.34 -3.89
C LYS A 5 -16.25 -11.11 -3.31
N SER A 6 -15.61 -11.28 -2.17
CA SER A 6 -14.82 -10.25 -1.50
C SER A 6 -13.47 -10.82 -1.11
N SER A 7 -12.46 -9.96 -1.08
CA SER A 7 -11.09 -10.31 -0.75
C SER A 7 -10.69 -9.64 0.56
N PHE A 8 -9.89 -10.32 1.36
CA PHE A 8 -9.26 -9.76 2.55
C PHE A 8 -7.74 -9.81 2.39
N ILE A 9 -7.06 -8.71 2.70
CA ILE A 9 -5.59 -8.62 2.63
C ILE A 9 -5.09 -7.94 3.91
N TYR A 10 -4.02 -8.50 4.46
CA TYR A 10 -3.38 -8.00 5.67
C TYR A 10 -1.86 -8.03 5.52
N TYR A 11 -1.19 -7.00 6.03
CA TYR A 11 0.27 -6.91 6.09
C TYR A 11 0.70 -6.67 7.53
N THR A 12 1.71 -7.42 7.97
CA THR A 12 2.51 -7.02 9.13
C THR A 12 3.34 -5.78 8.78
N ARG A 13 3.81 -5.05 9.79
CA ARG A 13 4.66 -3.87 9.58
C ARG A 13 5.92 -4.20 8.79
N ASP A 14 6.61 -5.30 9.13
CA ASP A 14 7.82 -5.77 8.44
C ASP A 14 7.53 -6.15 6.98
N ALA A 15 6.46 -6.90 6.73
CA ALA A 15 6.08 -7.30 5.37
C ALA A 15 5.73 -6.08 4.49
N LEU A 16 4.98 -5.10 5.03
CA LEU A 16 4.68 -3.87 4.31
C LEU A 16 5.96 -3.06 4.07
N GLY A 17 6.85 -2.99 5.06
CA GLY A 17 8.13 -2.28 4.97
C GLY A 17 9.00 -2.76 3.79
N LYS A 18 9.01 -4.07 3.51
CA LYS A 18 9.76 -4.66 2.39
C LYS A 18 9.26 -4.25 1.00
N VAL A 19 8.00 -3.83 0.88
CA VAL A 19 7.38 -3.50 -0.41
C VAL A 19 6.93 -2.04 -0.53
N GLN A 20 6.98 -1.27 0.57
CA GLN A 20 6.42 0.08 0.63
C GLN A 20 7.02 1.04 -0.39
N SER A 21 8.34 0.96 -0.62
CA SER A 21 9.05 1.79 -1.60
C SER A 21 8.55 1.56 -3.02
N ARG A 22 8.34 0.29 -3.40
CA ARG A 22 7.83 -0.07 -4.72
C ARG A 22 6.37 0.33 -4.92
N ILE A 23 5.54 0.27 -3.87
CA ILE A 23 4.16 0.75 -3.94
C ILE A 23 4.14 2.26 -4.16
N ALA A 24 4.96 3.00 -3.42
CA ALA A 24 5.08 4.44 -3.60
C ALA A 24 5.59 4.79 -5.00
N ASP A 25 6.62 4.09 -5.50
CA ASP A 25 7.18 4.29 -6.84
C ASP A 25 6.13 4.16 -7.95
N PHE A 26 5.32 3.09 -7.92
CA PHE A 26 4.20 2.96 -8.86
C PHE A 26 3.21 4.10 -8.75
N ALA A 27 2.79 4.45 -7.53
CA ALA A 27 1.81 5.52 -7.33
C ALA A 27 2.34 6.90 -7.75
N GLU A 28 3.62 7.20 -7.55
CA GLU A 28 4.26 8.44 -8.03
C GLU A 28 4.30 8.50 -9.57
N HIS A 29 4.68 7.40 -10.23
CA HIS A 29 4.69 7.32 -11.69
C HIS A 29 3.29 7.41 -12.32
N GLU A 30 2.25 7.03 -11.58
CA GLU A 30 0.84 7.17 -11.99
C GLU A 30 0.23 8.54 -11.61
N GLY A 31 0.97 9.43 -10.94
CA GLY A 31 0.47 10.73 -10.47
C GLY A 31 -0.46 10.63 -9.26
N LEU A 32 -0.48 9.49 -8.57
CA LEU A 32 -1.32 9.19 -7.41
C LEU A 32 -0.59 9.52 -6.10
N HIS A 33 -0.11 10.75 -5.94
CA HIS A 33 0.73 11.18 -4.81
C HIS A 33 0.12 10.88 -3.43
N ALA A 34 -1.22 10.99 -3.29
CA ALA A 34 -1.89 10.66 -2.03
C ALA A 34 -1.78 9.16 -1.68
N HIS A 35 -1.79 8.27 -2.68
CA HIS A 35 -1.62 6.84 -2.48
C HIS A 35 -0.19 6.52 -2.06
N ALA A 36 0.81 7.11 -2.72
CA ALA A 36 2.21 7.00 -2.32
C ALA A 36 2.40 7.45 -0.86
N LYS A 37 1.89 8.64 -0.51
CA LYS A 37 1.97 9.20 0.84
C LYS A 37 1.27 8.34 1.89
N SER A 38 0.15 7.69 1.55
CA SER A 38 -0.61 6.84 2.48
C SER A 38 0.19 5.64 3.00
N VAL A 39 1.21 5.23 2.25
CA VAL A 39 2.11 4.14 2.60
C VAL A 39 3.38 4.69 3.27
N THR A 40 4.04 5.69 2.67
CA THR A 40 5.32 6.21 3.18
C THR A 40 5.19 6.83 4.58
N ILE A 41 4.10 7.55 4.87
CA ILE A 41 3.86 8.19 6.18
C ILE A 41 3.85 7.19 7.34
N ARG A 42 3.55 5.92 7.09
CA ARG A 42 3.54 4.87 8.11
C ARG A 42 4.95 4.55 8.63
N PHE A 43 5.99 5.01 7.93
CA PHE A 43 7.41 4.74 8.18
C PHE A 43 8.24 6.03 8.41
N GLU A 44 7.66 7.23 8.37
CA GLU A 44 8.41 8.51 8.44
C GLU A 44 9.07 8.81 9.80
N ASN A 45 8.58 8.21 10.89
CA ASN A 45 9.09 8.43 12.26
C ASN A 45 9.79 7.18 12.82
N GLN A 46 10.44 6.40 11.96
CA GLN A 46 11.21 5.22 12.35
C GLN A 46 12.70 5.47 12.38
#